data_AF-A0A3G8R292-F1
#
_entry.id   AF-A0A3G8R292-F1
#
_cell.length_a   1.000
_cell.length_b   1.000
_cell.length_c   1.000
_cell.angle_alpha   90.00
_cell.angle_beta   90.00
_cell.angle_gamma   90.00
#
_symmetry.space_group_name_H-M   'P 1'
#
loop_
_entity.id
_entity.type
_entity.pdbx_description
1 polymer ?
#
loop_
_entity_poly.entity_id
_entity_poly.type
_entity_poly.pdbx_seq_one_letter_code
_entity_poly.pdbx_strand_id
1 'polypeptide(L)'
;MFLTILTYSIQAIVILLIIFTLVRKNRKKIGRGSLSLLLLLLGLAASYELDNYTFGDQLFSFLGLPAWSNRVDNTGFHYSLLLSSIFFIPGIIIGYKNPEDFGALIGRRVSSIYLFLIIISLLFFIISCLSK
;
A
#
# COMPACT_ATOMS: atom_id res chain seq x y z
N MET A 1 -19.69 -15.71 -4.77
CA MET A 1 -19.51 -15.02 -3.48
C MET A 1 -18.74 -15.88 -2.46
N PHE A 2 -19.24 -17.06 -2.07
CA PHE A 2 -18.49 -17.92 -1.13
C PHE A 2 -17.13 -18.39 -1.67
N LEU A 3 -17.09 -18.81 -2.95
CA LEU A 3 -15.86 -19.29 -3.59
C LEU A 3 -14.80 -18.19 -3.73
N THR A 4 -15.20 -16.97 -4.03
CA THR A 4 -14.30 -15.81 -4.14
C THR A 4 -13.72 -15.43 -2.78
N ILE A 5 -14.56 -15.34 -1.75
CA ILE A 5 -14.11 -15.10 -0.36
C ILE A 5 -13.13 -16.18 0.10
N LEU A 6 -13.42 -17.45 -0.20
CA LEU A 6 -12.53 -18.57 0.12
C LEU A 6 -11.18 -18.45 -0.61
N THR A 7 -11.19 -18.05 -1.88
CA THR A 7 -9.99 -17.90 -2.70
C THR A 7 -9.08 -16.78 -2.17
N TYR A 8 -9.66 -15.63 -1.82
CA TYR A 8 -8.91 -14.53 -1.21
C TYR A 8 -8.40 -14.88 0.19
N SER A 9 -9.17 -15.64 0.96
CA SER A 9 -8.73 -16.13 2.27
C SER A 9 -7.52 -17.07 2.15
N ILE A 10 -7.54 -17.98 1.17
CA ILE A 10 -6.41 -18.88 0.88
C ILE A 10 -5.19 -18.09 0.42
N GLN A 11 -5.36 -17.14 -0.50
CA GLN A 11 -4.28 -16.27 -0.97
C GLN A 11 -3.65 -15.46 0.17
N ALA A 12 -4.48 -14.90 1.08
CA ALA A 12 -4.01 -14.17 2.25
C ALA A 12 -3.20 -15.07 3.19
N ILE A 13 -3.66 -16.29 3.46
CA ILE A 13 -2.94 -17.27 4.29
C ILE A 13 -1.59 -17.65 3.64
N VAL A 14 -1.57 -17.89 2.33
CA VAL A 14 -0.33 -18.21 1.60
C VAL A 14 0.67 -17.05 1.67
N ILE A 15 0.22 -15.82 1.45
CA ILE A 15 1.06 -14.61 1.59
C ILE A 15 1.59 -14.49 3.02
N LEU A 16 0.74 -14.72 4.03
CA LEU A 16 1.14 -14.67 5.44
C LEU A 16 2.21 -15.73 5.76
N LEU A 17 2.07 -16.94 5.21
CA LEU A 17 3.03 -18.03 5.38
C LEU A 17 4.35 -17.74 4.67
N ILE A 18 4.32 -17.10 3.49
CA ILE A 18 5.52 -16.65 2.78
C ILE A 18 6.26 -15.59 3.60
N ILE A 19 5.53 -14.58 4.11
CA ILE A 19 6.08 -13.54 4.98
C ILE A 19 6.67 -14.19 6.24
N PHE A 20 5.93 -15.08 6.91
CA PHE A 20 6.39 -15.79 8.09
C PHE A 20 7.66 -16.60 7.81
N THR A 21 7.73 -17.29 6.67
CA THR A 21 8.90 -18.08 6.27
C THR A 21 10.10 -17.19 5.96
N LEU A 22 9.90 -16.04 5.30
CA LEU A 22 10.94 -15.05 5.04
C LEU A 22 11.46 -14.41 6.33
N VAL A 23 10.56 -14.09 7.26
CA VAL A 23 10.89 -13.59 8.60
C VAL A 23 11.66 -14.65 9.38
N ARG A 24 11.22 -15.92 9.37
CA ARG A 24 11.88 -17.03 10.07
C ARG A 24 13.26 -17.35 9.51
N LYS A 25 13.44 -17.26 8.19
CA LYS A 25 14.73 -17.51 7.52
C LYS A 25 15.76 -16.41 7.83
N ASN A 26 15.31 -15.19 8.12
CA ASN A 26 16.18 -14.13 8.60
C ASN A 26 16.50 -14.31 10.09
N ARG A 27 17.75 -14.65 10.40
CA ARG A 27 18.28 -14.70 11.78
C ARG A 27 18.44 -13.30 12.40
N LYS A 28 18.23 -12.22 11.63
CA LYS A 28 18.22 -10.84 12.13
C LYS A 28 16.94 -10.60 12.95
N LYS A 29 17.07 -9.91 14.09
CA LYS A 29 15.95 -9.58 14.97
C LYS A 29 14.84 -8.87 14.17
N ILE A 30 13.58 -9.27 14.40
CA ILE A 30 12.41 -8.47 14.02
C ILE A 30 12.57 -7.13 14.76
N GLY A 31 13.09 -6.13 14.05
CA GLY A 31 13.48 -4.83 14.59
C GLY A 31 12.48 -3.75 14.22
N ARG A 32 12.80 -2.49 14.56
CA ARG A 32 12.01 -1.32 14.17
C ARG A 32 11.85 -1.22 12.65
N GLY A 33 12.77 -1.79 11.86
CA GLY A 33 12.65 -1.89 10.41
C GLY A 33 11.49 -2.76 9.92
N SER A 34 10.97 -3.70 10.71
CA SER A 34 9.79 -4.49 10.32
C SER A 34 8.53 -3.62 10.17
N LEU A 35 8.47 -2.47 10.85
CA LEU A 35 7.39 -1.49 10.66
C LEU A 35 7.39 -0.88 9.26
N SER A 36 8.57 -0.72 8.64
CA SER A 36 8.65 -0.26 7.23
C SER A 36 7.99 -1.25 6.28
N LEU A 37 8.18 -2.55 6.50
CA LEU A 37 7.52 -3.60 5.72
C LEU A 37 6.02 -3.65 5.98
N LEU A 38 5.58 -3.49 7.23
CA LEU A 38 4.15 -3.41 7.56
C LEU A 38 3.48 -2.24 6.85
N LEU A 39 4.10 -1.06 6.87
CA LEU A 39 3.58 0.13 6.19
C LEU A 39 3.52 -0.05 4.67
N LEU A 40 4.53 -0.71 4.07
CA LEU A 40 4.45 -1.10 2.67
C LEU A 40 3.20 -1.94 2.39
N LEU A 41 2.95 -2.99 3.19
CA LEU A 41 1.81 -3.88 3.00
C LEU A 41 0.47 -3.16 3.19
N LEU A 42 0.39 -2.24 4.17
CA LEU A 42 -0.80 -1.39 4.36
C LEU A 42 -1.03 -0.45 3.18
N GLY A 43 0.02 0.17 2.64
CA GLY A 43 -0.08 1.00 1.45
C GLY A 43 -0.58 0.22 0.25
N LEU A 44 -0.04 -0.97 0.02
CA LEU A 44 -0.50 -1.86 -1.06
C LEU A 44 -1.97 -2.27 -0.88
N ALA A 45 -2.34 -2.73 0.32
CA ALA A 45 -3.71 -3.11 0.63
C ALA A 45 -4.70 -1.94 0.48
N ALA A 46 -4.30 -0.74 0.89
CA ALA A 46 -5.13 0.46 0.75
C ALA A 46 -5.26 0.93 -0.71
N SER A 47 -4.30 0.59 -1.57
CA SER A 47 -4.28 1.00 -2.97
C SER A 47 -4.98 0.02 -3.93
N TYR A 48 -5.27 -1.21 -3.50
CA TYR A 48 -5.77 -2.27 -4.39
C TYR A 48 -7.29 -2.41 -4.32
N GLU A 49 -7.92 -2.44 -5.49
CA GLU A 49 -9.35 -2.71 -5.66
C GLU A 49 -9.57 -4.20 -5.95
N LEU A 50 -10.51 -4.80 -5.23
CA LEU A 50 -10.88 -6.19 -5.32
C LEU A 50 -12.35 -6.28 -5.78
N ASP A 51 -12.56 -6.50 -7.07
CA ASP A 51 -13.87 -6.39 -7.72
C ASP A 51 -14.52 -5.02 -7.46
N ASN A 52 -15.54 -4.98 -6.60
CA ASN A 52 -16.27 -3.76 -6.21
C ASN A 52 -15.92 -3.28 -4.79
N TYR A 53 -14.86 -3.83 -4.19
CA TYR A 53 -14.46 -3.54 -2.83
C TYR A 53 -13.01 -3.06 -2.80
N THR A 54 -12.82 -1.83 -2.33
CA THR A 54 -11.49 -1.29 -2.04
C THR A 54 -11.31 -1.13 -0.54
N PHE A 55 -10.34 -1.84 0.05
CA PHE A 55 -10.03 -1.70 1.47
C PHE A 55 -9.66 -0.26 1.85
N GLY A 56 -8.96 0.43 0.95
CA GLY A 56 -8.63 1.85 1.09
C GLY A 56 -9.85 2.74 1.32
N ASP A 57 -10.98 2.47 0.66
CA ASP A 57 -12.17 3.33 0.77
C ASP A 57 -12.72 3.35 2.20
N GLN A 58 -12.78 2.17 2.84
CA GLN A 58 -13.20 2.05 4.23
C GLN A 58 -12.16 2.65 5.17
N LEU A 59 -10.88 2.33 4.96
CA LEU A 59 -9.77 2.80 5.80
C LEU A 59 -9.67 4.33 5.79
N PHE A 60 -9.70 4.94 4.61
CA PHE A 60 -9.60 6.38 4.47
C PHE A 60 -10.88 7.08 4.93
N SER A 61 -12.07 6.51 4.68
CA SER A 61 -13.33 7.05 5.20
C SER A 61 -13.36 7.08 6.73
N PHE A 62 -12.83 6.05 7.40
CA PHE A 62 -12.66 6.04 8.86
C PHE A 62 -11.77 7.19 9.36
N LEU A 63 -10.77 7.58 8.56
CA LEU A 63 -9.88 8.72 8.84
C LEU A 63 -10.48 10.07 8.39
N GLY A 64 -11.71 10.09 7.87
CA GLY A 64 -12.35 11.29 7.33
C GLY A 64 -11.82 11.73 5.97
N LEU A 65 -11.07 10.88 5.27
CA LEU A 65 -10.48 11.14 3.96
C LEU A 65 -11.32 10.45 2.86
N PRO A 66 -12.04 11.20 2.01
CA PRO A 66 -12.81 10.58 0.93
C PRO A 66 -11.86 10.03 -0.14
N ALA A 67 -12.00 8.74 -0.45
CA ALA A 67 -11.22 8.06 -1.47
C ALA A 67 -11.67 8.39 -2.91
N TRP A 68 -12.85 8.97 -3.09
CA TRP A 68 -13.43 9.30 -4.40
C TRP A 68 -13.72 10.79 -4.51
N SER A 69 -13.58 11.34 -5.72
CA SER A 69 -13.95 12.73 -6.01
C SER A 69 -15.44 12.98 -5.84
N ASN A 70 -16.28 12.00 -6.19
CA ASN A 70 -17.69 12.01 -5.86
C ASN A 70 -18.00 10.95 -4.81
N ARG A 71 -18.38 11.41 -3.61
CA ARG A 71 -18.58 10.55 -2.45
C ARG A 71 -19.96 9.87 -2.42
N VAL A 72 -20.93 10.38 -3.18
CA VAL A 72 -22.33 9.93 -3.08
C VAL A 72 -22.53 8.56 -3.73
N ASP A 73 -21.85 8.33 -4.85
CA ASP A 73 -21.98 7.13 -5.68
C ASP A 73 -20.62 6.44 -5.93
N ASN A 74 -19.55 6.87 -5.24
CA ASN A 74 -18.18 6.41 -5.45
C ASN A 74 -17.77 6.44 -6.93
N THR A 75 -18.04 7.58 -7.59
CA THR A 75 -17.68 7.81 -8.99
C THR A 75 -16.59 8.88 -9.12
N GLY A 76 -16.08 9.00 -10.35
CA GLY A 76 -15.05 9.96 -10.69
C GLY A 76 -13.65 9.45 -10.34
N PHE A 77 -12.77 10.35 -9.93
CA PHE A 77 -11.37 10.01 -9.69
C PHE A 77 -11.19 9.30 -8.36
N HIS A 78 -10.54 8.14 -8.39
CA HIS A 78 -10.21 7.34 -7.20
C HIS A 78 -8.84 7.72 -6.66
N TYR A 79 -8.82 8.41 -5.53
CA TYR A 79 -7.62 8.87 -4.84
C TYR A 79 -6.96 7.80 -3.97
N SER A 80 -7.48 6.57 -3.88
CA SER A 80 -6.96 5.55 -2.97
C SER A 80 -5.47 5.26 -3.18
N LEU A 81 -5.01 5.19 -4.43
CA LEU A 81 -3.58 5.08 -4.74
C LEU A 81 -2.79 6.31 -4.25
N LEU A 82 -3.30 7.53 -4.45
CA LEU A 82 -2.66 8.75 -3.97
C LEU A 82 -2.57 8.79 -2.43
N LEU A 83 -3.68 8.50 -1.75
CA LEU A 83 -3.81 8.48 -0.30
C LEU A 83 -2.93 7.41 0.34
N SER A 84 -2.67 6.29 -0.36
CA SER A 84 -1.76 5.24 0.12
C SER A 84 -0.32 5.73 0.36
N SER A 85 0.06 6.89 -0.20
CA SER A 85 1.33 7.57 0.08
C SER A 85 1.54 7.87 1.57
N ILE A 86 0.47 8.01 2.36
CA ILE A 86 0.51 8.18 3.82
C ILE A 86 1.19 6.97 4.49
N PHE A 87 1.15 5.79 3.89
CA PHE A 87 1.87 4.61 4.37
C PHE A 87 3.26 4.48 3.78
N PHE A 88 3.43 4.75 2.47
CA PHE A 88 4.72 4.63 1.81
C PHE A 88 5.76 5.62 2.34
N ILE A 89 5.40 6.89 2.57
CA ILE A 89 6.35 7.93 3.00
C ILE A 89 6.95 7.59 4.38
N PRO A 90 6.16 7.31 5.45
CA PRO A 90 6.73 6.88 6.72
C PRO A 90 7.49 5.55 6.62
N GLY A 91 7.03 4.62 5.76
CA GLY A 91 7.73 3.37 5.47
C GLY A 91 9.14 3.59 4.95
N ILE A 92 9.32 4.53 4.02
CA ILE A 92 10.62 4.96 3.49
C ILE A 92 11.49 5.57 4.60
N ILE A 93 10.95 6.53 5.37
CA ILE A 93 11.69 7.22 6.45
C ILE A 93 12.21 6.20 7.48
N ILE A 94 11.36 5.29 7.93
CA ILE A 94 11.74 4.23 8.88
C ILE A 94 12.78 3.31 8.26
N GLY A 95 12.63 2.96 6.99
CA GLY A 95 13.57 2.07 6.32
C GLY A 95 14.96 2.68 6.10
N TYR A 96 15.07 4.00 5.91
CA TYR A 96 16.36 4.69 5.90
C TYR A 96 16.99 4.79 7.30
N LYS A 97 16.19 4.94 8.36
CA LYS A 97 16.68 4.97 9.75
C LYS A 97 17.19 3.63 10.28
N ASN A 98 16.78 2.50 9.67
CA ASN A 98 17.14 1.16 10.13
C ASN A 98 17.74 0.32 8.99
N PRO A 99 18.85 0.73 8.36
CA PRO A 99 19.30 0.18 7.08
C PRO A 99 19.70 -1.29 7.11
N GLU A 100 20.06 -1.80 8.29
CA GLU A 100 20.49 -3.18 8.51
C GLU A 100 19.33 -4.16 8.70
N ASP A 101 18.12 -3.67 8.93
CA ASP A 101 16.94 -4.50 9.15
C ASP A 101 16.35 -4.95 7.81
N PHE A 102 16.03 -6.24 7.69
CA PHE A 102 15.45 -6.81 6.47
C PHE A 102 14.15 -6.11 6.06
N GLY A 103 13.22 -5.91 7.01
CA GLY A 103 11.96 -5.24 6.76
C GLY A 103 12.13 -3.79 6.30
N ALA A 104 13.15 -3.10 6.82
CA ALA A 104 13.50 -1.74 6.40
C ALA A 104 14.05 -1.69 4.99
N LEU A 105 14.92 -2.64 4.62
CA LEU A 105 15.51 -2.72 3.30
C LEU A 105 14.44 -2.94 2.22
N ILE A 106 13.54 -3.90 2.42
CA ILE A 106 12.46 -4.19 1.48
C ILE A 106 11.43 -3.06 1.50
N GLY A 107 10.97 -2.67 2.69
CA GLY A 107 9.97 -1.64 2.89
C GLY A 107 10.33 -0.32 2.22
N ARG A 108 11.55 0.20 2.42
CA ARG A 108 11.99 1.43 1.75
C ARG A 108 12.11 1.28 0.24
N ARG A 109 12.68 0.18 -0.26
CA ARG A 109 12.94 0.02 -1.70
C ARG A 109 11.64 -0.03 -2.48
N VAL A 110 10.71 -0.87 -2.05
CA VAL A 110 9.43 -1.03 -2.75
C VAL A 110 8.56 0.20 -2.56
N SER A 111 8.48 0.77 -1.35
CA SER A 111 7.72 2.01 -1.11
C SER A 111 8.24 3.18 -1.96
N SER A 112 9.57 3.31 -2.12
CA SER A 112 10.15 4.34 -3.00
C SER A 112 9.76 4.15 -4.47
N ILE A 113 9.69 2.90 -4.96
CA ILE A 113 9.23 2.60 -6.32
C ILE A 113 7.77 3.02 -6.49
N TYR A 114 6.90 2.64 -5.55
CA TYR A 114 5.48 3.03 -5.61
C TYR A 114 5.29 4.54 -5.54
N LEU A 115 5.99 5.23 -4.64
CA LEU A 115 5.92 6.68 -4.53
C LEU A 115 6.38 7.37 -5.82
N PHE A 116 7.44 6.86 -6.46
CA PHE A 116 7.90 7.34 -7.75
C PHE A 116 6.84 7.16 -8.86
N LEU A 117 6.20 5.99 -8.93
CA LEU A 117 5.12 5.74 -9.89
C LEU A 117 3.92 6.66 -9.67
N ILE A 118 3.54 6.93 -8.41
CA ILE A 118 2.48 7.88 -8.06
C ILE A 118 2.83 9.29 -8.55
N ILE A 119 4.06 9.76 -8.30
CA ILE A 119 4.52 11.08 -8.74
C ILE A 119 4.49 11.19 -10.27
N ILE A 120 5.00 10.18 -10.99
CA ILE A 120 4.96 10.17 -12.46
C ILE A 120 3.51 10.20 -12.97
N SER A 121 2.62 9.38 -12.40
CA SER A 121 1.21 9.34 -12.81
C SER A 121 0.53 10.70 -12.61
N LEU A 122 0.79 11.38 -11.48
CA LEU A 122 0.31 12.74 -11.22
C LEU A 122 0.84 13.75 -12.23
N LEU A 123 2.13 13.69 -12.57
CA LEU A 123 2.74 14.59 -13.57
C LEU A 123 2.07 14.41 -14.94
N PHE A 124 1.88 13.16 -15.39
CA PHE A 124 1.17 12.89 -16.63
C PHE A 124 -0.27 13.43 -16.62
N PHE A 125 -0.98 13.25 -15.51
CA PHE A 125 -2.33 13.78 -15.35
C PHE A 125 -2.36 15.31 -15.45
N ILE A 126 -1.46 16.01 -14.76
CA ILE A 126 -1.35 17.48 -14.80
C ILE A 126 -1.04 17.98 -16.22
N ILE A 127 -0.06 17.38 -16.89
CA ILE A 127 0.31 17.74 -18.27
C ILE A 127 -0.88 17.53 -19.22
N SER A 128 -1.62 16.44 -19.07
CA SER A 128 -2.80 16.16 -19.87
C SER A 128 -3.93 17.17 -19.65
N CYS A 129 -4.06 17.72 -18.44
CA CYS A 129 -5.02 18.78 -18.14
C CYS A 129 -4.61 20.14 -18.70
N LEU A 130 -3.31 20.45 -18.70
CA LEU A 130 -2.77 21.72 -19.20
C LEU A 130 -2.70 21.79 -20.73
N SER A 131 -2.67 20.63 -21.41
CA SER A 131 -2.63 20.54 -22.88
C SER A 131 -4.01 20.63 -23.53
N LYS A 132 -5.08 20.84 -22.74
CA LYS A 132 -6.45 21.11 -23.22
C LYS A 132 -6.72 22.61 -23.21
#